data_AF-D7VIB1-F1
#
_entry.id   AF-D7VIB1-F1
#
_cell.length_a   1.000
_cell.length_b   1.000
_cell.length_c   1.000
_cell.angle_alpha   90.00
_cell.angle_beta   90.00
_cell.angle_gamma   90.00
#
_symmetry.space_group_name_H-M   'P 1'
#
loop_
_entity.id
_entity.type
_entity.pdbx_description
1 polymer ?
#
loop_
_entity_poly.entity_id
_entity_poly.type
_entity_poly.pdbx_seq_one_letter_code
_entity_poly.pdbx_strand_id
1 'polypeptide(L)'
;MLVKTYCSAVYGIQATTITVEVNISPGVKYYIVGLPDNAVKESLQRIETAISSSGYRMPRQKIVVNLAPADIRKEGSSYDLAIATAILAASGQMTDDKMDQYVILGELSLDGKIQPVKGSLPIAVQAAKDGFKGVILPRANAREAAIVEGLEVLGVESFQDVIDFFDQKKMLEATHVNINDEFLRNINNYDADFAEVKGQENIKRALEIAAAGGHNVILIGPPGSGKTMLAKRLPTILPPLTVDESLETTKIHSVAGQLPVTGSLMTVRPFRAPHHTISDVALVGGGAHPQPGEISLSHNGVLFLDELPEFKRSVLEVMRQPLESRTITISRARFSVDYPASFMLIAAMNPCPCGFYNHPEKECICAKNIVKRYLSKISGPLLDRIDLHVEVTPVDFKELSSVRIAEKSAVIRERVIKARHIQLQRFADLQTIHSNAQMSTKTVREVCMLDETGTQLLKTAMDRLGLSARAYDRILKVARTIADMEESADIRNEHLAEAIHFRSLDRENWAG
;
A
#
# COMPACT_ATOMS: atom_id res chain seq x y z
N MET A 1 -44.87 0.05 -9.69
CA MET A 1 -44.43 -0.15 -8.30
C MET A 1 -43.01 0.40 -8.17
N LEU A 2 -42.69 1.08 -7.06
CA LEU A 2 -41.34 1.56 -6.77
C LEU A 2 -40.69 0.58 -5.79
N VAL A 3 -39.56 -0.02 -6.17
CA VAL A 3 -38.75 -0.87 -5.30
C VAL A 3 -37.40 -0.21 -5.09
N LYS A 4 -36.88 -0.33 -3.88
CA LYS A 4 -35.60 0.24 -3.45
C LYS A 4 -34.68 -0.88 -2.99
N THR A 5 -33.44 -0.86 -3.47
CA THR A 5 -32.36 -1.69 -2.97
C THR A 5 -31.06 -0.89 -2.91
N TYR A 6 -30.00 -1.51 -2.40
CA TYR A 6 -28.72 -0.86 -2.18
C TYR A 6 -27.60 -1.64 -2.87
N CYS A 7 -26.66 -0.90 -3.43
CA CYS A 7 -25.40 -1.36 -3.98
C CYS A 7 -24.31 -0.43 -3.44
N SER A 8 -23.09 -0.52 -3.96
CA SER A 8 -22.02 0.40 -3.60
C SER A 8 -21.14 0.72 -4.80
N ALA A 9 -20.65 1.95 -4.83
CA ALA A 9 -19.61 2.39 -5.75
C ALA A 9 -18.29 2.50 -4.99
N VAL A 10 -17.18 2.22 -5.66
CA VAL A 10 -15.84 2.46 -5.12
C VAL A 10 -15.24 3.67 -5.82
N TYR A 11 -14.79 4.64 -5.03
CA TYR A 11 -14.15 5.85 -5.50
C TYR A 11 -12.81 6.02 -4.78
N GLY A 12 -11.72 5.80 -5.51
CA GLY A 12 -10.41 5.65 -4.89
C GLY A 12 -10.37 4.40 -4.03
N ILE A 13 -10.05 4.55 -2.73
CA ILE A 13 -10.07 3.45 -1.75
C ILE A 13 -11.30 3.48 -0.82
N GLN A 14 -12.21 4.43 -1.03
CA GLN A 14 -13.43 4.56 -0.26
C GLN A 14 -14.60 3.98 -1.05
N ALA A 15 -15.57 3.42 -0.32
CA ALA A 15 -16.83 2.99 -0.91
C ALA A 15 -17.95 3.91 -0.46
N THR A 16 -18.94 4.11 -1.33
CA THR A 16 -20.14 4.88 -1.04
C THR A 16 -21.37 4.06 -1.43
N THR A 17 -22.32 3.95 -0.51
CA THR A 17 -23.59 3.27 -0.74
C THR A 17 -24.37 3.97 -1.85
N ILE A 18 -24.79 3.19 -2.83
CA ILE A 18 -25.62 3.62 -3.95
C ILE A 18 -27.03 3.06 -3.74
N THR A 19 -28.01 3.94 -3.71
CA THR A 19 -29.40 3.53 -3.72
C THR A 19 -29.82 3.25 -5.16
N VAL A 20 -30.37 2.06 -5.39
CA VAL A 20 -30.95 1.63 -6.65
C VAL A 20 -32.47 1.63 -6.51
N GLU A 21 -33.13 2.53 -7.22
CA GLU A 21 -34.58 2.63 -7.25
C GLU A 21 -35.10 2.20 -8.61
N VAL A 22 -36.01 1.23 -8.63
CA VAL A 22 -36.64 0.74 -9.86
C VAL A 22 -38.12 1.05 -9.85
N ASN A 23 -38.57 1.76 -10.88
CA ASN A 23 -39.98 2.01 -11.12
C ASN A 23 -40.44 1.38 -12.43
N ILE A 24 -41.50 0.58 -12.35
CA ILE A 24 -42.16 0.01 -13.52
C ILE A 24 -43.50 0.71 -13.74
N SER A 25 -43.69 1.24 -14.95
CA SER A 25 -44.88 1.97 -15.40
C SER A 25 -45.31 1.56 -16.83
N PRO A 26 -46.51 1.91 -17.31
CA PRO A 26 -46.88 1.66 -18.71
C PRO A 26 -45.90 2.28 -19.73
N GLY A 27 -45.58 1.54 -20.79
CA GLY A 27 -44.65 1.93 -21.86
C GLY A 27 -43.71 0.78 -22.25
N VAL A 28 -42.66 1.04 -23.03
CA VAL A 28 -41.73 -0.01 -23.54
C VAL A 28 -40.24 0.35 -23.46
N LYS A 29 -39.90 1.51 -22.88
CA LYS A 29 -38.52 2.02 -22.87
C LYS A 29 -37.86 1.77 -21.52
N TYR A 30 -36.56 1.48 -21.56
CA TYR A 30 -35.72 1.34 -20.38
C TYR A 30 -34.81 2.56 -20.22
N TYR A 31 -34.67 3.04 -18.99
CA TYR A 31 -33.84 4.19 -18.66
C TYR A 31 -33.01 3.90 -17.42
N ILE A 32 -31.72 4.22 -17.48
CA ILE A 32 -30.84 4.31 -16.31
C ILE A 32 -30.43 5.76 -16.13
N VAL A 33 -30.69 6.33 -14.95
CA VAL A 33 -30.36 7.72 -14.58
C VAL A 33 -29.48 7.75 -13.33
N GLY A 34 -28.74 8.85 -13.13
CA GLY A 34 -27.79 8.99 -12.00
C GLY A 34 -26.31 8.85 -12.38
N LEU A 35 -25.93 9.40 -13.55
CA LEU A 35 -24.57 9.37 -14.13
C LEU A 35 -23.95 7.96 -14.35
N PRO A 36 -24.65 7.04 -15.06
CA PRO A 36 -24.07 5.76 -15.47
C PRO A 36 -23.03 5.96 -16.60
N ASP A 37 -21.95 5.19 -16.56
CA ASP A 37 -21.04 5.02 -17.70
C ASP A 37 -21.66 4.13 -18.80
N ASN A 38 -20.89 3.83 -19.86
CA ASN A 38 -21.40 3.00 -20.95
C ASN A 38 -21.60 1.55 -20.53
N ALA A 39 -20.76 0.99 -19.65
CA ALA A 39 -20.90 -0.38 -19.17
C ALA A 39 -22.21 -0.55 -18.38
N VAL A 40 -22.52 0.39 -17.49
CA VAL A 40 -23.79 0.41 -16.75
C VAL A 40 -24.99 0.55 -17.70
N LYS A 41 -24.89 1.35 -18.77
CA LYS A 41 -25.97 1.47 -19.77
C LYS A 41 -26.19 0.19 -20.57
N GLU A 42 -25.12 -0.51 -20.93
CA GLU A 42 -25.17 -1.80 -21.64
C GLU A 42 -25.64 -2.95 -20.75
N SER A 43 -25.57 -2.77 -19.43
CA SER A 43 -25.96 -3.78 -18.43
C SER A 43 -27.42 -4.23 -18.58
N LEU A 44 -28.32 -3.40 -19.12
CA LEU A 44 -29.71 -3.79 -19.36
C LEU A 44 -29.85 -5.02 -20.28
N GLN A 45 -29.02 -5.12 -21.33
CA GLN A 45 -29.04 -6.28 -22.23
C GLN A 45 -28.53 -7.54 -21.53
N ARG A 46 -27.50 -7.39 -20.67
CA ARG A 46 -27.01 -8.50 -19.85
C ARG A 46 -28.04 -8.96 -18.84
N ILE A 47 -28.67 -8.04 -18.13
CA ILE A 47 -29.72 -8.29 -17.15
C ILE A 47 -30.92 -8.98 -17.80
N GLU A 48 -31.39 -8.50 -18.97
CA GLU A 48 -32.49 -9.13 -19.70
C GLU A 48 -32.19 -10.60 -20.05
N THR A 49 -30.97 -10.86 -20.53
CA THR A 49 -30.54 -12.22 -20.87
C THR A 49 -30.41 -13.09 -19.61
N ALA A 50 -29.79 -12.58 -18.55
CA ALA A 50 -29.61 -13.30 -17.29
C ALA A 50 -30.94 -13.65 -16.61
N ILE A 51 -31.91 -12.72 -16.61
CA ILE A 51 -33.28 -12.95 -16.12
C ILE A 51 -33.94 -14.09 -16.91
N SER A 52 -33.86 -14.02 -18.24
CA SER A 52 -34.46 -15.03 -19.13
C SER A 52 -33.82 -16.40 -18.97
N SER A 53 -32.49 -16.46 -18.89
CA SER A 53 -31.71 -17.69 -18.65
C SER A 53 -32.01 -18.33 -17.30
N SER A 54 -32.40 -17.52 -16.30
CA SER A 54 -32.79 -17.98 -14.96
C SER A 54 -34.25 -18.42 -14.86
N GLY A 55 -34.99 -18.46 -15.99
CA GLY A 55 -36.39 -18.90 -16.02
C GLY A 55 -37.42 -17.84 -15.64
N TYR A 56 -36.99 -16.58 -15.48
CA TYR A 56 -37.87 -15.43 -15.20
C TYR A 56 -38.13 -14.61 -16.45
N ARG A 57 -39.12 -13.71 -16.39
CA ARG A 57 -39.52 -12.90 -17.54
C ARG A 57 -39.07 -11.45 -17.37
N MET A 58 -38.39 -10.90 -18.36
CA MET A 58 -38.16 -9.45 -18.41
C MET A 58 -39.49 -8.70 -18.64
N PRO A 59 -39.87 -7.73 -17.78
CA PRO A 59 -41.11 -6.98 -17.94
C PRO A 59 -41.07 -6.12 -19.21
N ARG A 60 -42.02 -6.34 -20.14
CA ARG A 60 -42.19 -5.52 -21.36
C ARG A 60 -42.94 -4.22 -21.07
N GLN A 61 -42.49 -3.51 -20.05
CA GLN A 61 -43.05 -2.25 -19.56
C GLN A 61 -41.97 -1.15 -19.55
N LYS A 62 -42.34 0.10 -19.27
CA LYS A 62 -41.34 1.15 -19.09
C LYS A 62 -40.65 0.90 -17.74
N ILE A 63 -39.32 0.78 -17.75
CA ILE A 63 -38.49 0.59 -16.56
C ILE A 63 -37.59 1.82 -16.40
N VAL A 64 -37.63 2.43 -15.23
CA VAL A 64 -36.71 3.51 -14.86
C VAL A 64 -35.89 3.05 -13.67
N VAL A 65 -34.58 2.99 -13.84
CA VAL A 65 -33.59 2.68 -12.80
C VAL A 65 -32.90 3.98 -12.43
N ASN A 66 -33.05 4.42 -11.19
CA ASN A 66 -32.37 5.59 -10.64
C ASN A 66 -31.24 5.15 -9.69
N LEU A 67 -30.02 5.65 -9.94
CA LEU A 67 -28.83 5.37 -9.15
C LEU A 67 -28.43 6.62 -8.35
N ALA A 68 -28.79 6.69 -7.08
CA ALA A 68 -28.51 7.82 -6.19
C ALA A 68 -27.31 7.55 -5.27
N PRO A 69 -26.47 8.56 -4.94
CA PRO A 69 -26.65 9.99 -5.23
C PRO A 69 -26.08 10.38 -6.62
N ALA A 70 -26.71 11.34 -7.31
CA ALA A 70 -26.45 11.60 -8.73
C ALA A 70 -25.13 12.35 -9.04
N ASP A 71 -24.44 12.85 -8.02
CA ASP A 71 -23.14 13.52 -8.08
C ASP A 71 -21.97 12.53 -8.20
N ILE A 72 -22.17 11.28 -7.78
CA ILE A 72 -21.18 10.21 -7.91
C ILE A 72 -21.40 9.49 -9.25
N ARG A 73 -20.32 9.34 -10.01
CA ARG A 73 -20.33 8.58 -11.27
C ARG A 73 -20.32 7.07 -10.99
N LYS A 74 -21.22 6.32 -11.64
CA LYS A 74 -21.30 4.86 -11.48
C LYS A 74 -20.59 4.21 -12.66
N GLU A 75 -19.47 3.56 -12.36
CA GLU A 75 -18.60 2.95 -13.35
C GLU A 75 -18.54 1.43 -13.16
N GLY A 76 -18.52 0.70 -14.28
CA GLY A 76 -18.41 -0.77 -14.29
C GLY A 76 -19.76 -1.51 -14.19
N SER A 77 -19.65 -2.82 -13.95
CA SER A 77 -20.73 -3.83 -14.07
C SER A 77 -21.21 -4.36 -12.72
N SER A 78 -20.69 -3.85 -11.60
CA SER A 78 -21.00 -4.37 -10.25
C SER A 78 -22.44 -4.16 -9.80
N TYR A 79 -23.20 -3.31 -10.51
CA TYR A 79 -24.59 -2.97 -10.21
C TYR A 79 -25.60 -3.94 -10.83
N ASP A 80 -25.16 -4.81 -11.76
CA ASP A 80 -26.04 -5.66 -12.56
C ASP A 80 -26.95 -6.50 -11.66
N LEU A 81 -26.38 -7.14 -10.63
CA LEU A 81 -27.12 -7.98 -9.69
C LEU A 81 -28.18 -7.19 -8.93
N ALA A 82 -27.85 -6.01 -8.39
CA ALA A 82 -28.80 -5.17 -7.65
C ALA A 82 -29.95 -4.69 -8.54
N ILE A 83 -29.64 -4.25 -9.76
CA ILE A 83 -30.63 -3.78 -10.73
C ILE A 83 -31.56 -4.94 -11.14
N ALA A 84 -31.00 -6.11 -11.48
CA ALA A 84 -31.79 -7.29 -11.87
C ALA A 84 -32.74 -7.72 -10.75
N THR A 85 -32.23 -7.76 -9.50
CA THR A 85 -33.02 -8.13 -8.32
C THR A 85 -34.16 -7.13 -8.09
N ALA A 86 -33.89 -5.82 -8.19
CA ALA A 86 -34.91 -4.78 -8.04
C ALA A 86 -35.97 -4.80 -9.16
N ILE A 87 -35.59 -5.17 -10.39
CA ILE A 87 -36.54 -5.35 -11.50
C ILE A 87 -37.49 -6.52 -11.23
N LEU A 88 -36.98 -7.66 -10.76
CA LEU A 88 -37.83 -8.83 -10.45
C LEU A 88 -38.81 -8.50 -9.32
N ALA A 89 -38.33 -7.88 -8.24
CA ALA A 89 -39.18 -7.38 -7.16
C ALA A 89 -40.24 -6.40 -7.65
N ALA A 90 -39.86 -5.37 -8.42
CA ALA A 90 -40.82 -4.36 -8.92
C ALA A 90 -41.86 -4.93 -9.89
N SER A 91 -41.55 -6.07 -10.51
CA SER A 91 -42.46 -6.81 -11.40
C SER A 91 -43.35 -7.83 -10.69
N GLY A 92 -43.17 -8.03 -9.37
CA GLY A 92 -43.89 -9.01 -8.58
C GLY A 92 -43.48 -10.46 -8.83
N GLN A 93 -42.31 -10.70 -9.44
CA GLN A 93 -41.77 -12.04 -9.68
C GLN A 93 -40.89 -12.56 -8.53
N MET A 94 -40.54 -11.69 -7.60
CA MET A 94 -39.75 -11.99 -6.41
C MET A 94 -40.28 -11.15 -5.24
N THR A 95 -40.16 -11.67 -4.03
CA THR A 95 -40.44 -10.91 -2.80
C THR A 95 -39.35 -9.88 -2.51
N ASP A 96 -39.73 -8.71 -1.99
CA ASP A 96 -38.81 -7.62 -1.60
C ASP A 96 -38.65 -7.50 -0.07
N ASP A 97 -39.16 -8.47 0.70
CA ASP A 97 -39.04 -8.49 2.15
C ASP A 97 -37.56 -8.49 2.57
N LYS A 98 -37.19 -7.55 3.45
CA LYS A 98 -35.83 -7.34 3.98
C LYS A 98 -34.76 -6.99 2.94
N MET A 99 -35.13 -6.71 1.69
CA MET A 99 -34.17 -6.33 0.64
C MET A 99 -33.41 -5.04 0.99
N ASP A 100 -34.03 -4.15 1.78
CA ASP A 100 -33.46 -2.91 2.27
C ASP A 100 -32.40 -3.10 3.37
N GLN A 101 -32.29 -4.30 3.94
CA GLN A 101 -31.31 -4.65 4.98
C GLN A 101 -29.97 -5.09 4.40
N TYR A 102 -29.87 -5.31 3.09
CA TYR A 102 -28.70 -5.87 2.42
C TYR A 102 -28.16 -4.93 1.33
N VAL A 103 -26.84 -4.92 1.17
CA VAL A 103 -26.17 -4.34 0.00
C VAL A 103 -25.87 -5.47 -0.99
N ILE A 104 -26.29 -5.31 -2.24
CA ILE A 104 -26.19 -6.34 -3.28
C ILE A 104 -25.20 -5.88 -4.35
N LEU A 105 -24.23 -6.73 -4.70
CA LEU A 105 -23.17 -6.41 -5.66
C LEU A 105 -22.78 -7.65 -6.47
N GLY A 106 -22.50 -7.46 -7.76
CA GLY A 106 -22.07 -8.55 -8.64
C GLY A 106 -22.29 -8.21 -10.11
N GLU A 107 -21.34 -8.61 -10.95
CA GLU A 107 -21.52 -8.56 -12.41
C GLU A 107 -22.26 -9.80 -12.88
N LEU A 108 -23.33 -9.61 -13.66
CA LEU A 108 -24.11 -10.71 -14.21
C LEU A 108 -23.58 -11.14 -15.57
N SER A 109 -23.27 -12.43 -15.69
CA SER A 109 -23.04 -13.09 -16.97
C SER A 109 -24.38 -13.40 -17.65
N LEU A 110 -24.37 -13.57 -18.98
CA LEU A 110 -25.57 -13.87 -19.77
C LEU A 110 -26.25 -15.20 -19.38
N ASP A 111 -25.50 -16.14 -18.79
CA ASP A 111 -25.98 -17.43 -18.28
C ASP A 111 -26.50 -17.36 -16.83
N GLY A 112 -26.53 -16.18 -16.22
CA GLY A 112 -26.99 -15.99 -14.84
C GLY A 112 -25.92 -16.25 -13.77
N LYS A 113 -24.66 -16.55 -14.15
CA LYS A 113 -23.55 -16.61 -13.19
C LYS A 113 -23.11 -15.23 -12.73
N ILE A 114 -22.61 -15.16 -11.51
CA ILE A 114 -22.14 -13.91 -10.90
C ILE A 114 -20.61 -13.86 -10.95
N GLN A 115 -20.06 -12.82 -11.57
CA GLN A 115 -18.63 -12.59 -11.68
C GLN A 115 -18.08 -11.79 -10.49
N PRO A 116 -16.80 -12.01 -10.11
CA PRO A 116 -16.16 -11.26 -9.03
C PRO A 116 -16.11 -9.75 -9.32
N VAL A 117 -16.22 -8.95 -8.26
CA VAL A 117 -16.10 -7.49 -8.31
C VAL A 117 -14.85 -7.02 -7.59
N LYS A 118 -14.37 -5.82 -7.93
CA LYS A 118 -13.23 -5.17 -7.26
C LYS A 118 -13.72 -4.37 -6.05
N GLY A 119 -12.87 -4.24 -5.03
CA GLY A 119 -13.19 -3.40 -3.88
C GLY A 119 -14.23 -3.99 -2.92
N SER A 120 -14.30 -5.31 -2.75
CA SER A 120 -15.33 -5.91 -1.90
C SER A 120 -15.14 -5.59 -0.40
N LEU A 121 -13.89 -5.48 0.07
CA LEU A 121 -13.57 -5.03 1.43
C LEU A 121 -14.03 -3.60 1.75
N PRO A 122 -13.66 -2.55 0.97
CA PRO A 122 -14.14 -1.20 1.28
C PRO A 122 -15.67 -1.10 1.23
N ILE A 123 -16.33 -1.86 0.34
CA ILE A 123 -17.80 -1.95 0.28
C ILE A 123 -18.36 -2.56 1.57
N ALA A 124 -17.81 -3.68 2.04
CA ALA A 124 -18.24 -4.31 3.29
C ALA A 124 -18.04 -3.38 4.50
N VAL A 125 -16.89 -2.67 4.56
CA VAL A 125 -16.62 -1.68 5.61
C VAL A 125 -17.65 -0.55 5.59
N GLN A 126 -18.03 -0.07 4.40
CA GLN A 126 -19.05 0.96 4.27
C GLN A 126 -20.44 0.43 4.66
N ALA A 127 -20.80 -0.78 4.24
CA ALA A 127 -22.08 -1.39 4.57
C ALA A 127 -22.27 -1.57 6.08
N ALA A 128 -21.22 -2.01 6.79
CA ALA A 128 -21.23 -2.11 8.24
C ALA A 128 -21.36 -0.73 8.92
N LYS A 129 -20.67 0.30 8.41
CA LYS A 129 -20.79 1.68 8.92
C LYS A 129 -22.18 2.27 8.73
N ASP A 130 -22.83 1.96 7.62
CA ASP A 130 -24.19 2.43 7.30
C ASP A 130 -25.27 1.62 8.05
N GLY A 131 -24.89 0.58 8.79
CA GLY A 131 -25.79 -0.21 9.64
C GLY A 131 -26.59 -1.27 8.90
N PHE A 132 -26.14 -1.70 7.71
CA PHE A 132 -26.77 -2.82 7.01
C PHE A 132 -26.58 -4.14 7.75
N LYS A 133 -27.55 -5.05 7.61
CA LYS A 133 -27.48 -6.40 8.20
C LYS A 133 -26.40 -7.25 7.52
N GLY A 134 -26.26 -7.12 6.20
CA GLY A 134 -25.33 -7.93 5.44
C GLY A 134 -25.04 -7.43 4.03
N VAL A 135 -24.15 -8.15 3.36
CA VAL A 135 -23.79 -7.95 1.95
C VAL A 135 -24.00 -9.25 1.16
N ILE A 136 -24.63 -9.15 0.00
CA ILE A 136 -24.79 -10.25 -0.95
C ILE A 136 -23.85 -9.98 -2.13
N LEU A 137 -22.89 -10.88 -2.33
CA LEU A 137 -21.79 -10.65 -3.25
C LEU A 137 -21.26 -11.96 -3.85
N PRO A 138 -20.44 -11.91 -4.93
CA PRO A 138 -19.95 -13.11 -5.59
C PRO A 138 -19.17 -14.01 -4.61
N ARG A 139 -19.35 -15.34 -4.67
CA ARG A 139 -18.70 -16.29 -3.76
C ARG A 139 -17.18 -16.10 -3.68
N ALA A 140 -16.55 -15.73 -4.79
CA ALA A 140 -15.11 -15.44 -4.87
C ALA A 140 -14.66 -14.25 -4.01
N ASN A 141 -15.53 -13.27 -3.76
CA ASN A 141 -15.25 -12.10 -2.93
C ASN A 141 -15.66 -12.31 -1.45
N ALA A 142 -16.40 -13.38 -1.13
CA ALA A 142 -17.02 -13.53 0.18
C ALA A 142 -16.01 -13.58 1.32
N ARG A 143 -14.86 -14.24 1.13
CA ARG A 143 -13.79 -14.28 2.15
C ARG A 143 -13.18 -12.90 2.41
N GLU A 144 -13.08 -12.05 1.40
CA GLU A 144 -12.52 -10.71 1.51
C GLU A 144 -13.48 -9.78 2.27
N ALA A 145 -14.78 -9.84 1.99
CA ALA A 145 -15.76 -9.05 2.71
C ALA A 145 -15.99 -9.53 4.15
N ALA A 146 -15.87 -10.84 4.41
CA ALA A 146 -16.11 -11.48 5.71
C ALA A 146 -15.10 -11.09 6.81
N ILE A 147 -14.08 -10.31 6.47
CA ILE A 147 -13.14 -9.70 7.42
C ILE A 147 -13.85 -8.64 8.27
N VAL A 148 -14.93 -8.04 7.79
CA VAL A 148 -15.63 -6.99 8.53
C VAL A 148 -16.51 -7.62 9.60
N GLU A 149 -16.19 -7.35 10.87
CA GLU A 149 -16.99 -7.82 12.00
C GLU A 149 -18.39 -7.20 12.01
N GLY A 150 -19.39 -7.97 12.44
CA GLY A 150 -20.76 -7.49 12.60
C GLY A 150 -21.60 -7.43 11.32
N LEU A 151 -21.10 -7.96 10.19
CA LEU A 151 -21.80 -7.95 8.90
C LEU A 151 -22.05 -9.39 8.41
N GLU A 152 -23.29 -9.73 8.02
CA GLU A 152 -23.60 -11.00 7.38
C GLU A 152 -23.09 -11.02 5.93
N VAL A 153 -22.01 -11.74 5.66
CA VAL A 153 -21.45 -11.84 4.30
C VAL A 153 -21.98 -13.08 3.58
N LEU A 154 -22.85 -12.87 2.59
CA LEU A 154 -23.52 -13.92 1.84
C LEU A 154 -22.91 -14.06 0.45
N GLY A 155 -22.12 -15.12 0.25
CA GLY A 155 -21.46 -15.42 -1.02
C GLY A 155 -22.37 -16.23 -1.95
N VAL A 156 -22.65 -15.70 -3.15
CA VAL A 156 -23.52 -16.32 -4.16
C VAL A 156 -22.78 -16.63 -5.47
N GLU A 157 -23.16 -17.69 -6.18
CA GLU A 157 -22.53 -18.10 -7.44
C GLU A 157 -23.42 -17.78 -8.66
N SER A 158 -24.74 -17.75 -8.44
CA SER A 158 -25.73 -17.54 -9.49
C SER A 158 -26.82 -16.54 -9.07
N PHE A 159 -27.47 -15.95 -10.06
CA PHE A 159 -28.61 -15.06 -9.82
C PHE A 159 -29.77 -15.80 -9.12
N GLN A 160 -29.95 -17.09 -9.41
CA GLN A 160 -30.95 -17.94 -8.78
C GLN A 160 -30.76 -18.04 -7.26
N ASP A 161 -29.52 -18.07 -6.76
CA ASP A 161 -29.23 -18.10 -5.32
C ASP A 161 -29.81 -16.88 -4.58
N VAL A 162 -29.76 -15.70 -5.23
CA VAL A 162 -30.28 -14.45 -4.66
C VAL A 162 -31.80 -14.47 -4.63
N ILE A 163 -32.43 -14.97 -5.69
CA ILE A 163 -33.90 -15.07 -5.77
C ILE A 163 -34.41 -16.05 -4.73
N ASP A 164 -33.81 -17.23 -4.62
CA ASP A 164 -34.20 -18.26 -3.66
C ASP A 164 -34.01 -17.81 -2.21
N PHE A 165 -33.01 -16.94 -1.96
CA PHE A 165 -32.80 -16.34 -0.65
C PHE A 165 -33.94 -15.41 -0.25
N PHE A 166 -34.32 -14.45 -1.11
CA PHE A 166 -35.41 -13.52 -0.80
C PHE A 166 -36.77 -14.23 -0.73
N ASP A 167 -37.04 -15.18 -1.63
CA ASP A 167 -38.24 -16.01 -1.60
C ASP A 167 -38.27 -17.06 -0.46
N GLN A 168 -37.27 -17.07 0.42
CA GLN A 168 -37.16 -18.00 1.57
C GLN A 168 -37.14 -19.49 1.17
N LYS A 169 -36.76 -19.80 -0.08
CA LYS A 169 -36.60 -21.17 -0.59
C LYS A 169 -35.25 -21.77 -0.20
N LYS A 170 -34.23 -20.92 -0.01
CA LYS A 170 -32.86 -21.32 0.35
C LYS A 170 -32.32 -20.39 1.43
N MET A 171 -31.72 -20.95 2.48
CA MET A 171 -30.89 -20.16 3.40
C MET A 171 -29.47 -20.08 2.87
N LEU A 172 -28.92 -18.88 2.81
CA LEU A 172 -27.51 -18.65 2.52
C LEU A 172 -26.72 -18.65 3.82
N GLU A 173 -25.68 -19.47 3.90
CA GLU A 173 -24.78 -19.49 5.05
C GLU A 173 -23.83 -18.29 4.98
N ALA A 174 -23.76 -17.55 6.09
CA ALA A 174 -22.81 -16.45 6.22
C ALA A 174 -21.38 -16.98 6.19
N THR A 175 -20.53 -16.29 5.43
CA THR A 175 -19.11 -16.59 5.38
C THR A 175 -18.46 -15.94 6.59
N HIS A 176 -17.82 -16.76 7.43
CA HIS A 176 -17.09 -16.31 8.61
C HIS A 176 -15.60 -16.54 8.41
N VAL A 177 -14.81 -15.49 8.65
CA VAL A 177 -13.34 -15.56 8.66
C VAL A 177 -12.87 -15.18 10.05
N ASN A 178 -12.12 -16.06 10.70
CA ASN A 178 -11.43 -15.70 11.94
C ASN A 178 -10.15 -14.93 11.56
N ILE A 179 -10.22 -13.61 11.67
CA ILE A 179 -9.11 -12.69 11.36
C ILE A 179 -7.87 -13.10 12.12
N ASN A 180 -7.99 -13.37 13.42
CA ASN A 180 -6.83 -13.67 14.28
C ASN A 180 -6.13 -14.95 13.84
N ASP A 181 -6.88 -16.01 13.55
CA ASP A 181 -6.28 -17.28 13.11
C ASP A 181 -5.64 -17.17 11.73
N GLU A 182 -6.28 -16.49 10.77
CA GLU A 182 -5.74 -16.33 9.41
C GLU A 182 -4.52 -15.40 9.42
N PHE A 183 -4.57 -14.34 10.23
CA PHE A 183 -3.45 -13.43 10.45
C PHE A 183 -2.26 -14.16 11.07
N LEU A 184 -2.47 -14.88 12.18
CA LEU A 184 -1.41 -15.60 12.89
C LEU A 184 -0.79 -16.74 12.07
N ARG A 185 -1.57 -17.43 11.21
CA ARG A 185 -1.06 -18.52 10.36
C ARG A 185 -0.13 -18.04 9.26
N ASN A 186 -0.38 -16.86 8.71
CA ASN A 186 0.35 -16.33 7.56
C ASN A 186 1.27 -15.16 7.92
N ILE A 187 1.36 -14.79 9.21
CA ILE A 187 2.28 -13.75 9.66
C ILE A 187 3.72 -14.22 9.43
N ASN A 188 4.55 -13.33 8.90
CA ASN A 188 5.98 -13.57 8.72
C ASN A 188 6.37 -14.71 7.75
N ASN A 189 5.46 -15.17 6.89
CA ASN A 189 5.83 -16.11 5.84
C ASN A 189 6.55 -15.37 4.70
N TYR A 190 7.89 -15.36 4.75
CA TYR A 190 8.71 -14.74 3.73
C TYR A 190 9.55 -15.81 3.02
N ASP A 191 9.68 -15.70 1.69
CA ASP A 191 10.49 -16.60 0.88
C ASP A 191 12.01 -16.33 1.02
N ALA A 192 12.41 -15.25 1.69
CA ALA A 192 13.80 -14.81 1.79
C ALA A 192 14.23 -14.62 3.25
N ASP A 193 15.51 -14.89 3.53
CA ASP A 193 16.11 -14.72 4.87
C ASP A 193 17.44 -13.95 4.78
N PHE A 194 17.71 -13.11 5.78
CA PHE A 194 19.00 -12.44 6.00
C PHE A 194 20.14 -13.41 6.29
N ALA A 195 19.85 -14.62 6.77
CA ALA A 195 20.85 -15.67 6.95
C ALA A 195 21.55 -16.08 5.64
N GLU A 196 20.94 -15.80 4.48
CA GLU A 196 21.56 -16.04 3.17
C GLU A 196 22.58 -14.96 2.78
N VAL A 197 22.57 -13.82 3.47
CA VAL A 197 23.51 -12.72 3.23
C VAL A 197 24.81 -12.99 3.97
N LYS A 198 25.86 -13.33 3.22
CA LYS A 198 27.21 -13.54 3.76
C LYS A 198 28.00 -12.23 3.79
N GLY A 199 28.69 -11.98 4.92
CA GLY A 199 29.45 -10.74 5.13
C GLY A 199 28.55 -9.51 5.27
N GLN A 200 29.11 -8.34 4.95
CA GLN A 200 28.40 -7.05 4.90
C GLN A 200 27.74 -6.62 6.23
N GLU A 201 28.41 -6.89 7.36
CA GLU A 201 27.87 -6.62 8.70
C GLU A 201 27.50 -5.15 8.92
N ASN A 202 28.28 -4.22 8.38
CA ASN A 202 27.96 -2.78 8.42
C ASN A 202 26.62 -2.45 7.72
N ILE A 203 26.32 -3.16 6.63
CA ILE A 203 25.10 -2.94 5.84
C ILE A 203 23.90 -3.59 6.52
N LYS A 204 24.08 -4.79 7.09
CA LYS A 204 23.06 -5.44 7.93
C LYS A 204 22.69 -4.55 9.11
N ARG A 205 23.69 -4.00 9.81
CA ARG A 205 23.48 -3.04 10.91
C ARG A 205 22.73 -1.80 10.43
N ALA A 206 23.11 -1.21 9.28
CA ALA A 206 22.40 -0.06 8.73
C ALA A 206 20.93 -0.36 8.39
N LEU A 207 20.65 -1.52 7.79
CA LEU A 207 19.29 -1.95 7.46
C LEU A 207 18.48 -2.29 8.71
N GLU A 208 19.11 -2.83 9.75
CA GLU A 208 18.48 -3.05 11.06
C GLU A 208 18.08 -1.74 11.73
N ILE A 209 18.99 -0.74 11.77
CA ILE A 209 18.69 0.61 12.25
C ILE A 209 17.55 1.23 11.44
N ALA A 210 17.58 1.05 10.12
CA ALA A 210 16.54 1.57 9.26
C ALA A 210 15.18 0.95 9.60
N ALA A 211 15.12 -0.37 9.77
CA ALA A 211 13.92 -1.11 10.13
C ALA A 211 13.37 -0.67 11.51
N ALA A 212 14.24 -0.52 12.50
CA ALA A 212 13.89 -0.07 13.85
C ALA A 212 13.28 1.33 13.88
N GLY A 213 13.81 2.28 13.10
CA GLY A 213 13.35 3.68 13.08
C GLY A 213 12.33 4.00 11.99
N GLY A 214 12.16 3.13 10.99
CA GLY A 214 11.39 3.42 9.77
C GLY A 214 12.09 4.42 8.84
N HIS A 215 13.42 4.35 8.75
CA HIS A 215 14.24 5.30 8.00
C HIS A 215 14.39 4.94 6.52
N ASN A 216 14.51 5.94 5.66
CA ASN A 216 14.78 5.74 4.24
C ASN A 216 16.28 5.48 4.01
N VAL A 217 16.60 4.55 3.11
CA VAL A 217 17.98 4.11 2.86
C VAL A 217 18.34 4.24 1.38
N ILE A 218 19.58 4.65 1.09
CA ILE A 218 20.20 4.49 -0.23
C ILE A 218 21.44 3.61 -0.13
N LEU A 219 21.49 2.58 -0.96
CA LEU A 219 22.59 1.64 -1.11
C LEU A 219 23.44 2.03 -2.31
N ILE A 220 24.73 2.28 -2.09
CA ILE A 220 25.61 2.78 -3.14
C ILE A 220 26.80 1.87 -3.27
N GLY A 221 27.00 1.29 -4.44
CA GLY A 221 28.14 0.40 -4.64
C GLY A 221 28.22 -0.14 -6.05
N PRO A 222 29.29 -0.88 -6.37
CA PRO A 222 29.51 -1.43 -7.71
C PRO A 222 28.44 -2.46 -8.10
N PRO A 223 28.32 -2.80 -9.41
CA PRO A 223 27.48 -3.90 -9.85
C PRO A 223 27.89 -5.22 -9.20
N GLY A 224 26.92 -6.08 -8.88
CA GLY A 224 27.18 -7.38 -8.27
C GLY A 224 27.43 -7.34 -6.75
N SER A 225 27.37 -6.18 -6.09
CA SER A 225 27.58 -6.07 -4.63
C SER A 225 26.39 -6.51 -3.76
N GLY A 226 25.33 -7.06 -4.36
CA GLY A 226 24.17 -7.60 -3.61
C GLY A 226 23.12 -6.57 -3.20
N LYS A 227 23.12 -5.34 -3.73
CA LYS A 227 22.15 -4.27 -3.38
C LYS A 227 20.68 -4.72 -3.46
N THR A 228 20.27 -5.28 -4.59
CA THR A 228 18.91 -5.80 -4.82
C THR A 228 18.59 -6.99 -3.91
N MET A 229 19.60 -7.80 -3.60
CA MET A 229 19.50 -9.00 -2.76
C MET A 229 19.23 -8.60 -1.30
N LEU A 230 19.94 -7.59 -0.79
CA LEU A 230 19.70 -6.96 0.51
C LEU A 230 18.32 -6.30 0.60
N ALA A 231 17.95 -5.49 -0.39
CA ALA A 231 16.69 -4.74 -0.39
C ALA A 231 15.46 -5.66 -0.31
N LYS A 232 15.45 -6.77 -1.07
CA LYS A 232 14.37 -7.76 -1.06
C LYS A 232 14.19 -8.47 0.29
N ARG A 233 15.23 -8.49 1.13
CA ARG A 233 15.19 -9.12 2.46
C ARG A 233 14.76 -8.15 3.53
N LEU A 234 14.81 -6.83 3.32
CA LEU A 234 14.41 -5.86 4.34
C LEU A 234 12.99 -6.09 4.94
N PRO A 235 11.94 -6.40 4.15
CA PRO A 235 10.62 -6.69 4.69
C PRO A 235 10.63 -7.79 5.77
N THR A 236 11.56 -8.73 5.66
CA THR A 236 11.69 -9.87 6.58
C THR A 236 12.14 -9.44 7.98
N ILE A 237 12.76 -8.27 8.16
CA ILE A 237 13.21 -7.79 9.48
C ILE A 237 12.37 -6.64 10.02
N LEU A 238 11.40 -6.15 9.25
CA LEU A 238 10.46 -5.13 9.70
C LEU A 238 9.52 -5.69 10.79
N PRO A 239 9.01 -4.84 11.69
CA PRO A 239 7.93 -5.25 12.60
C PRO A 239 6.75 -5.83 11.80
N PRO A 240 6.03 -6.86 12.29
CA PRO A 240 4.85 -7.35 11.59
C PRO A 240 3.79 -6.25 11.38
N LEU A 241 2.88 -6.44 10.44
CA LEU A 241 1.72 -5.55 10.30
C LEU A 241 0.86 -5.64 11.56
N THR A 242 0.20 -4.55 11.94
CA THR A 242 -0.96 -4.62 12.84
C THR A 242 -2.21 -4.99 12.06
N VAL A 243 -3.30 -5.35 12.75
CA VAL A 243 -4.59 -5.62 12.09
C VAL A 243 -5.07 -4.38 11.31
N ASP A 244 -4.96 -3.19 11.90
CA ASP A 244 -5.34 -1.94 11.23
C ASP A 244 -4.47 -1.64 10.00
N GLU A 245 -3.14 -1.80 10.11
CA GLU A 245 -2.23 -1.63 8.97
C GLU A 245 -2.55 -2.65 7.86
N SER A 246 -2.88 -3.89 8.23
CA SER A 246 -3.27 -4.95 7.31
C SER A 246 -4.58 -4.62 6.58
N LEU A 247 -5.59 -4.13 7.29
CA LEU A 247 -6.87 -3.70 6.71
C LEU A 247 -6.69 -2.52 5.75
N GLU A 248 -5.90 -1.51 6.11
CA GLU A 248 -5.61 -0.36 5.26
C GLU A 248 -4.88 -0.78 3.97
N THR A 249 -3.82 -1.58 4.09
CA THR A 249 -3.09 -2.10 2.92
C THR A 249 -3.99 -2.99 2.06
N THR A 250 -4.81 -3.85 2.67
CA THR A 250 -5.73 -4.76 1.94
C THR A 250 -6.76 -3.97 1.13
N LYS A 251 -7.29 -2.84 1.64
CA LYS A 251 -8.21 -1.97 0.87
C LYS A 251 -7.59 -1.48 -0.42
N ILE A 252 -6.33 -1.06 -0.40
CA ILE A 252 -5.63 -0.56 -1.59
C ILE A 252 -5.49 -1.66 -2.65
N HIS A 253 -5.06 -2.86 -2.23
CA HIS A 253 -4.87 -4.00 -3.12
C HIS A 253 -6.19 -4.57 -3.64
N SER A 254 -7.26 -4.50 -2.84
CA SER A 254 -8.64 -4.86 -3.23
C SER A 254 -9.15 -4.01 -4.40
N VAL A 255 -8.97 -2.69 -4.30
CA VAL A 255 -9.36 -1.76 -5.37
C VAL A 255 -8.52 -1.96 -6.63
N ALA A 256 -7.22 -2.23 -6.45
CA ALA A 256 -6.33 -2.55 -7.56
C ALA A 256 -6.66 -3.90 -8.23
N GLY A 257 -7.46 -4.76 -7.57
CA GLY A 257 -7.74 -6.13 -8.02
C GLY A 257 -6.51 -7.03 -7.97
N GLN A 258 -5.57 -6.76 -7.05
CA GLN A 258 -4.30 -7.49 -6.91
C GLN A 258 -4.28 -8.44 -5.70
N LEU A 259 -5.39 -8.60 -4.99
CA LEU A 259 -5.47 -9.56 -3.89
C LEU A 259 -5.39 -10.99 -4.42
N PRO A 260 -4.57 -11.87 -3.81
CA PRO A 260 -4.55 -13.29 -4.13
C PRO A 260 -5.93 -13.90 -3.92
N VAL A 261 -6.38 -14.76 -4.84
CA VAL A 261 -7.70 -15.43 -4.78
C VAL A 261 -7.93 -16.21 -3.48
N THR A 262 -6.85 -16.60 -2.79
CA THR A 262 -6.88 -17.36 -1.53
C THR A 262 -6.68 -16.51 -0.27
N GLY A 263 -6.24 -15.25 -0.41
CA GLY A 263 -5.90 -14.39 0.72
C GLY A 263 -7.03 -13.41 1.02
N SER A 264 -7.57 -13.45 2.24
CA SER A 264 -8.51 -12.41 2.70
C SER A 264 -7.77 -11.12 3.08
N LEU A 265 -6.59 -11.26 3.71
CA LEU A 265 -5.81 -10.17 4.28
C LEU A 265 -4.36 -10.17 3.83
N MET A 266 -3.80 -8.97 3.71
CA MET A 266 -2.35 -8.77 3.57
C MET A 266 -1.67 -8.99 4.93
N THR A 267 -1.04 -10.16 5.12
CA THR A 267 -0.32 -10.50 6.36
C THR A 267 1.19 -10.21 6.31
N VAL A 268 1.68 -9.86 5.12
CA VAL A 268 3.09 -9.60 4.83
C VAL A 268 3.24 -8.18 4.32
N ARG A 269 4.32 -7.48 4.74
CA ARG A 269 4.59 -6.12 4.27
C ARG A 269 4.84 -6.12 2.76
N PRO A 270 4.12 -5.29 1.97
CA PRO A 270 4.29 -5.27 0.53
C PRO A 270 5.70 -4.80 0.15
N PHE A 271 6.28 -5.43 -0.87
CA PHE A 271 7.54 -5.02 -1.48
C PHE A 271 7.28 -4.71 -2.95
N ARG A 272 7.49 -3.45 -3.36
CA ARG A 272 7.29 -3.01 -4.75
C ARG A 272 8.61 -2.55 -5.34
N ALA A 273 8.94 -3.05 -6.51
CA ALA A 273 10.19 -2.76 -7.23
C ALA A 273 9.89 -2.37 -8.68
N PRO A 274 9.35 -1.15 -8.91
CA PRO A 274 9.08 -0.68 -10.27
C PRO A 274 10.37 -0.56 -11.08
N HIS A 275 10.29 -0.90 -12.37
CA HIS A 275 11.40 -0.70 -13.30
C HIS A 275 11.58 0.80 -13.61
N HIS A 276 12.80 1.26 -13.88
CA HIS A 276 13.12 2.68 -14.12
C HIS A 276 12.42 3.31 -15.34
N THR A 277 11.82 2.49 -16.21
CA THR A 277 11.00 2.92 -17.36
C THR A 277 9.56 3.28 -16.99
N ILE A 278 9.19 3.20 -15.71
CA ILE A 278 7.86 3.53 -15.20
C ILE A 278 7.43 4.95 -15.59
N SER A 279 6.13 5.13 -15.85
CA SER A 279 5.53 6.43 -16.10
C SER A 279 5.10 7.12 -14.80
N ASP A 280 4.98 8.45 -14.83
CA ASP A 280 4.47 9.23 -13.69
C ASP A 280 3.09 8.71 -13.21
N VAL A 281 2.22 8.29 -14.15
CA VAL A 281 0.88 7.77 -13.84
C VAL A 281 0.95 6.39 -13.18
N ALA A 282 1.84 5.50 -13.62
CA ALA A 282 1.95 4.18 -13.01
C ALA A 282 2.58 4.24 -11.60
N LEU A 283 3.50 5.17 -11.36
CA LEU A 283 4.13 5.33 -10.06
C LEU A 283 3.17 5.96 -9.03
N VAL A 284 2.52 7.06 -9.41
CA VAL A 284 1.66 7.86 -8.51
C VAL A 284 0.25 7.30 -8.42
N GLY A 285 -0.24 6.77 -9.55
CA GLY A 285 -1.62 6.35 -9.74
C GLY A 285 -2.41 7.33 -10.62
N GLY A 286 -3.70 7.02 -10.76
CA GLY A 286 -4.65 7.73 -11.60
C GLY A 286 -4.83 7.06 -12.97
N GLY A 287 -5.04 7.89 -14.00
CA GLY A 287 -5.43 7.44 -15.34
C GLY A 287 -6.83 7.93 -15.69
N ALA A 288 -7.52 7.20 -16.58
CA ALA A 288 -8.92 7.48 -16.89
C ALA A 288 -9.85 7.28 -15.66
N HIS A 289 -9.44 6.37 -14.78
CA HIS A 289 -10.11 6.03 -13.53
C HIS A 289 -9.16 6.25 -12.34
N PRO A 290 -9.68 6.61 -11.15
CA PRO A 290 -8.86 6.75 -9.96
C PRO A 290 -8.38 5.35 -9.51
N GLN A 291 -7.16 4.99 -9.88
CA GLN A 291 -6.50 3.75 -9.45
C GLN A 291 -5.23 4.07 -8.63
N PRO A 292 -4.89 3.26 -7.62
CA PRO A 292 -3.65 3.43 -6.87
C PRO A 292 -2.42 3.13 -7.75
N GLY A 293 -1.33 3.86 -7.53
CA GLY A 293 -0.04 3.61 -8.18
C GLY A 293 0.90 2.75 -7.33
N GLU A 294 2.10 2.48 -7.84
CA GLU A 294 3.13 1.69 -7.13
C GLU A 294 3.50 2.26 -5.75
N ILE A 295 3.44 3.58 -5.58
CA ILE A 295 3.68 4.20 -4.27
C ILE A 295 2.60 3.78 -3.27
N SER A 296 1.33 3.92 -3.62
CA SER A 296 0.21 3.54 -2.73
C SER A 296 0.17 2.02 -2.51
N LEU A 297 0.55 1.22 -3.51
CA LEU A 297 0.63 -0.24 -3.38
C LEU A 297 1.76 -0.70 -2.45
N SER A 298 2.75 0.16 -2.21
CA SER A 298 3.83 -0.05 -1.21
C SER A 298 3.47 0.41 0.21
N HIS A 299 2.24 0.85 0.44
CA HIS A 299 1.77 1.33 1.75
C HIS A 299 1.94 0.27 2.86
N ASN A 300 2.44 0.71 4.02
CA ASN A 300 2.91 -0.07 5.16
C ASN A 300 4.01 -1.10 4.82
N GLY A 301 4.72 -0.89 3.71
CA GLY A 301 5.79 -1.77 3.26
C GLY A 301 6.99 -1.00 2.74
N VAL A 302 7.59 -1.54 1.68
CA VAL A 302 8.85 -1.08 1.11
C VAL A 302 8.67 -0.76 -0.38
N LEU A 303 9.11 0.43 -0.77
CA LEU A 303 9.30 0.80 -2.17
C LEU A 303 10.79 0.75 -2.48
N PHE A 304 11.17 -0.14 -3.40
CA PHE A 304 12.55 -0.31 -3.85
C PHE A 304 12.77 0.31 -5.23
N LEU A 305 13.70 1.25 -5.33
CA LEU A 305 14.11 1.86 -6.60
C LEU A 305 15.54 1.43 -6.93
N ASP A 306 15.67 0.48 -7.86
CA ASP A 306 16.97 0.04 -8.35
C ASP A 306 17.49 0.99 -9.43
N GLU A 307 18.80 1.21 -9.47
CA GLU A 307 19.43 2.14 -10.43
C GLU A 307 18.79 3.54 -10.41
N LEU A 308 18.69 4.15 -9.21
CA LEU A 308 17.98 5.42 -8.99
C LEU A 308 18.29 6.53 -10.05
N PRO A 309 19.55 6.75 -10.50
CA PRO A 309 19.86 7.73 -11.55
C PRO A 309 19.30 7.42 -12.95
N GLU A 310 18.80 6.22 -13.21
CA GLU A 310 18.21 5.85 -14.50
C GLU A 310 16.72 6.20 -14.59
N PHE A 311 16.08 6.52 -13.46
CA PHE A 311 14.72 7.04 -13.47
C PHE A 311 14.66 8.43 -14.11
N LYS A 312 13.53 8.72 -14.76
CA LYS A 312 13.24 10.07 -15.25
C LYS A 312 13.17 11.03 -14.07
N ARG A 313 13.74 12.23 -14.23
CA ARG A 313 13.74 13.25 -13.17
C ARG A 313 12.33 13.63 -12.73
N SER A 314 11.35 13.70 -13.64
CA SER A 314 9.94 13.99 -13.29
C SER A 314 9.39 12.99 -12.28
N VAL A 315 9.63 11.70 -12.50
CA VAL A 315 9.20 10.58 -11.66
C VAL A 315 9.77 10.72 -10.24
N LEU A 316 11.08 11.03 -10.13
CA LEU A 316 11.77 11.23 -8.86
C LEU A 316 11.27 12.47 -8.10
N GLU A 317 10.96 13.56 -8.78
CA GLU A 317 10.48 14.78 -8.12
C GLU A 317 9.09 14.61 -7.50
N VAL A 318 8.24 13.74 -8.06
CA VAL A 318 6.92 13.44 -7.49
C VAL A 318 7.03 12.72 -6.15
N MET A 319 8.11 11.94 -5.93
CA MET A 319 8.34 11.20 -4.68
C MET A 319 8.51 12.09 -3.45
N ARG A 320 8.86 13.36 -3.62
CA ARG A 320 9.19 14.27 -2.50
C ARG A 320 8.02 14.47 -1.53
N GLN A 321 6.81 14.64 -2.06
CA GLN A 321 5.60 14.84 -1.25
C GLN A 321 5.20 13.56 -0.47
N PRO A 322 5.11 12.37 -1.10
CA PRO A 322 4.83 11.13 -0.37
C PRO A 322 5.83 10.82 0.74
N LEU A 323 7.13 11.09 0.55
CA LEU A 323 8.16 10.86 1.57
C LEU A 323 8.02 11.76 2.81
N GLU A 324 7.28 12.86 2.74
CA GLU A 324 7.03 13.76 3.86
C GLU A 324 5.62 13.59 4.43
N SER A 325 4.61 13.70 3.57
CA SER A 325 3.19 13.70 3.96
C SER A 325 2.61 12.32 4.16
N ARG A 326 3.25 11.27 3.62
CA ARG A 326 2.73 9.88 3.57
C ARG A 326 1.36 9.74 2.92
N THR A 327 0.96 10.72 2.13
CA THR A 327 -0.27 10.69 1.34
C THR A 327 0.03 11.24 -0.05
N ILE A 328 -0.78 10.81 -1.01
CA ILE A 328 -0.74 11.28 -2.39
C ILE A 328 -2.12 11.76 -2.76
N THR A 329 -2.23 13.06 -3.06
CA THR A 329 -3.44 13.64 -3.62
C THR A 329 -3.35 13.62 -5.14
N ILE A 330 -4.21 12.83 -5.78
CA ILE A 330 -4.34 12.78 -7.22
C ILE A 330 -5.49 13.70 -7.62
N SER A 331 -5.14 14.90 -8.07
CA SER A 331 -6.10 15.84 -8.66
C SER A 331 -6.04 15.77 -10.19
N ARG A 332 -7.18 15.49 -10.82
CA ARG A 332 -7.40 15.46 -12.27
C ARG A 332 -8.68 16.23 -12.60
N ALA A 333 -8.86 16.60 -13.86
CA ALA A 333 -10.00 17.40 -14.30
C ALA A 333 -11.38 16.82 -13.93
N ARG A 334 -11.48 15.52 -13.64
CA ARG A 334 -12.73 14.81 -13.35
C ARG A 334 -12.82 14.20 -11.95
N PHE A 335 -11.74 14.20 -11.18
CA PHE A 335 -11.71 13.57 -9.86
C PHE A 335 -10.57 14.11 -9.00
N SER A 336 -10.77 14.09 -7.69
CA SER A 336 -9.73 14.28 -6.68
C SER A 336 -9.83 13.13 -5.69
N VAL A 337 -8.73 12.43 -5.46
CA VAL A 337 -8.66 11.27 -4.56
C VAL A 337 -7.35 11.31 -3.78
N ASP A 338 -7.43 11.03 -2.49
CA ASP A 338 -6.26 10.85 -1.64
C ASP A 338 -5.97 9.35 -1.46
N TYR A 339 -4.71 8.97 -1.69
CA TYR A 339 -4.21 7.64 -1.41
C TYR A 339 -3.17 7.68 -0.29
N PRO A 340 -3.23 6.72 0.64
CA PRO A 340 -2.20 6.59 1.67
C PRO A 340 -0.90 6.05 1.04
N ALA A 341 0.22 6.55 1.53
CA ALA A 341 1.56 6.35 0.97
C ALA A 341 2.63 6.33 2.10
N SER A 342 2.31 5.74 3.24
CA SER A 342 3.27 5.41 4.30
C SER A 342 4.13 4.21 3.88
N PHE A 343 5.24 4.44 3.18
CA PHE A 343 6.19 3.39 2.79
C PHE A 343 7.61 3.76 3.23
N MET A 344 8.44 2.74 3.36
CA MET A 344 9.87 2.90 3.56
C MET A 344 10.58 2.87 2.20
N LEU A 345 11.34 3.92 1.88
CA LEU A 345 12.10 3.97 0.63
C LEU A 345 13.45 3.26 0.80
N ILE A 346 13.72 2.31 -0.09
CA ILE A 346 15.06 1.80 -0.33
C ILE A 346 15.44 2.17 -1.76
N ALA A 347 16.51 2.93 -1.94
CA ALA A 347 17.09 3.18 -3.24
C ALA A 347 18.41 2.41 -3.38
N ALA A 348 18.74 2.00 -4.60
CA ALA A 348 20.06 1.49 -4.93
C ALA A 348 20.61 2.27 -6.13
N MET A 349 21.92 2.55 -6.11
CA MET A 349 22.59 3.13 -7.27
C MET A 349 24.05 2.72 -7.37
N ASN A 350 24.59 2.88 -8.56
CA ASN A 350 26.03 2.81 -8.78
C ASN A 350 26.65 4.18 -8.47
N PRO A 351 27.93 4.25 -8.10
CA PRO A 351 28.58 5.53 -7.78
C PRO A 351 28.98 6.33 -9.03
N CYS A 352 29.20 5.66 -10.17
CA CYS A 352 29.43 6.23 -11.50
C CYS A 352 28.65 5.42 -12.54
N PRO A 353 28.51 5.91 -13.79
CA PRO A 353 28.02 5.09 -14.90
C PRO A 353 28.81 3.78 -15.08
N CYS A 354 30.10 3.80 -14.73
CA CYS A 354 30.99 2.64 -14.79
C CYS A 354 30.86 1.64 -13.62
N GLY A 355 30.16 1.99 -12.54
CA GLY A 355 30.12 1.21 -11.30
C GLY A 355 31.35 1.25 -10.38
N PHE A 356 32.55 1.57 -10.86
CA PHE A 356 33.82 1.37 -10.10
C PHE A 356 34.38 2.61 -9.40
N TYR A 357 33.61 3.70 -9.26
CA TYR A 357 34.06 4.88 -8.51
C TYR A 357 34.26 4.52 -7.03
N ASN A 358 35.43 4.84 -6.47
CA ASN A 358 35.90 4.43 -5.14
C ASN A 358 36.00 2.91 -4.89
N HIS A 359 36.06 2.08 -5.94
CA HIS A 359 36.24 0.64 -5.75
C HIS A 359 37.66 0.33 -5.23
N PRO A 360 37.83 -0.54 -4.22
CA PRO A 360 39.13 -0.81 -3.59
C PRO A 360 40.17 -1.52 -4.48
N GLU A 361 39.77 -2.02 -5.64
CA GLU A 361 40.58 -2.92 -6.49
C GLU A 361 40.54 -2.53 -7.98
N LYS A 362 39.47 -1.86 -8.42
CA LYS A 362 39.26 -1.50 -9.82
C LYS A 362 39.26 0.01 -9.95
N GLU A 363 40.09 0.52 -10.84
CA GLU A 363 40.12 1.96 -11.11
C GLU A 363 38.88 2.39 -11.91
N CYS A 364 38.38 3.58 -11.55
CA CYS A 364 37.28 4.22 -12.25
C CYS A 364 37.80 4.89 -13.53
N ILE A 365 37.21 4.55 -14.68
CA ILE A 365 37.54 5.19 -15.97
C ILE A 365 36.74 6.48 -16.24
N CYS A 366 35.80 6.85 -15.36
CA CYS A 366 34.97 8.04 -15.57
C CYS A 366 35.69 9.31 -15.09
N ALA A 367 35.70 10.34 -15.93
CA ALA A 367 36.13 11.68 -15.53
C ALA A 367 35.20 12.26 -14.43
N LYS A 368 35.75 13.07 -13.51
CA LYS A 368 34.99 13.69 -12.40
C LYS A 368 33.72 14.41 -12.86
N ASN A 369 33.76 15.12 -13.98
CA ASN A 369 32.59 15.82 -14.54
C ASN A 369 31.45 14.87 -14.95
N ILE A 370 31.77 13.67 -15.43
CA ILE A 370 30.77 12.65 -15.79
C ILE A 370 30.11 12.09 -14.53
N VAL A 371 30.90 11.83 -13.49
CA VAL A 371 30.40 11.37 -12.19
C VAL A 371 29.46 12.41 -11.57
N LYS A 372 29.88 13.68 -11.55
CA LYS A 372 29.03 14.78 -11.06
C LYS A 372 27.74 14.92 -11.84
N ARG A 373 27.79 14.79 -13.18
CA ARG A 373 26.60 14.82 -14.04
C ARG A 373 25.67 13.65 -13.76
N TYR A 374 26.22 12.46 -13.54
CA TYR A 374 25.46 11.26 -13.20
C TYR A 374 24.71 11.42 -11.87
N LEU A 375 25.40 11.85 -10.82
CA LEU A 375 24.81 12.10 -9.50
C LEU A 375 23.79 13.25 -9.54
N SER A 376 24.02 14.28 -10.35
CA SER A 376 23.11 15.43 -10.51
C SER A 376 21.75 15.08 -11.14
N LYS A 377 21.58 13.86 -11.67
CA LYS A 377 20.28 13.37 -12.10
C LYS A 377 19.31 13.24 -10.92
N ILE A 378 19.85 12.98 -9.72
CA ILE A 378 19.11 12.97 -8.47
C ILE A 378 19.16 14.37 -7.86
N SER A 379 18.02 14.89 -7.44
CA SER A 379 17.98 16.22 -6.83
C SER A 379 18.44 16.18 -5.37
N GLY A 380 19.19 17.21 -4.96
CA GLY A 380 19.59 17.40 -3.55
C GLY A 380 18.42 17.33 -2.57
N PRO A 381 17.27 18.01 -2.83
CA PRO A 381 16.09 17.88 -1.99
C PRO A 381 15.55 16.46 -1.83
N LEU A 382 15.72 15.57 -2.82
CA LEU A 382 15.32 14.17 -2.68
C LEU A 382 16.33 13.39 -1.82
N LEU A 383 17.63 13.58 -2.07
CA LEU A 383 18.70 12.95 -1.27
C LEU A 383 18.64 13.37 0.21
N ASP A 384 18.34 14.63 0.49
CA ASP A 384 18.13 15.14 1.86
C ASP A 384 17.00 14.42 2.63
N ARG A 385 16.08 13.75 1.92
CA ARG A 385 14.96 12.98 2.49
C ARG A 385 15.28 11.50 2.71
N ILE A 386 16.48 11.07 2.31
CA ILE A 386 17.02 9.76 2.62
C ILE A 386 17.84 9.89 3.90
N ASP A 387 17.54 9.07 4.89
CA ASP A 387 18.12 9.17 6.23
C ASP A 387 19.52 8.56 6.28
N LEU A 388 19.71 7.41 5.62
CA LEU A 388 20.92 6.59 5.65
C LEU A 388 21.51 6.43 4.25
N HIS A 389 22.76 6.84 4.08
CA HIS A 389 23.57 6.69 2.87
C HIS A 389 24.64 5.61 3.12
N VAL A 390 24.36 4.39 2.66
CA VAL A 390 25.19 3.21 2.97
C VAL A 390 26.02 2.83 1.76
N GLU A 391 27.33 2.83 1.94
CA GLU A 391 28.27 2.35 0.93
C GLU A 391 28.38 0.82 1.00
N VAL A 392 28.16 0.17 -0.13
CA VAL A 392 28.15 -1.28 -0.29
C VAL A 392 29.45 -1.69 -0.98
N THR A 393 30.37 -2.28 -0.23
CA THR A 393 31.58 -2.87 -0.79
C THR A 393 31.31 -4.28 -1.33
N PRO A 394 32.03 -4.71 -2.39
CA PRO A 394 32.04 -6.11 -2.80
C PRO A 394 32.47 -7.00 -1.63
N VAL A 395 31.88 -8.19 -1.54
CA VAL A 395 32.25 -9.18 -0.54
C VAL A 395 33.48 -9.94 -1.03
N ASP A 396 34.51 -10.04 -0.19
CA ASP A 396 35.69 -10.83 -0.49
C ASP A 396 35.33 -12.31 -0.64
N PHE A 397 36.03 -13.01 -1.55
CA PHE A 397 35.80 -14.43 -1.80
C PHE A 397 35.91 -15.30 -0.52
N LYS A 398 36.78 -14.90 0.42
CA LYS A 398 36.94 -15.57 1.72
C LYS A 398 35.69 -15.48 2.60
N GLU A 399 34.95 -14.38 2.55
CA GLU A 399 33.70 -14.23 3.30
C GLU A 399 32.55 -15.01 2.62
N LEU A 400 32.50 -15.00 1.29
CA LEU A 400 31.52 -15.78 0.51
C LEU A 400 31.65 -17.29 0.74
N SER A 401 32.89 -17.78 0.87
CA SER A 401 33.21 -19.19 1.14
C SER A 401 33.17 -19.56 2.63
N SER A 402 32.93 -18.59 3.52
CA SER A 402 32.88 -18.86 4.96
C SER A 402 31.67 -19.74 5.34
N VAL A 403 31.88 -20.57 6.37
CA VAL A 403 30.87 -21.45 7.00
C VAL A 403 30.20 -20.77 8.20
N ARG A 404 30.49 -19.47 8.44
CA ARG A 404 29.85 -18.74 9.53
C ARG A 404 28.35 -18.67 9.28
N ILE A 405 27.58 -19.12 10.27
CA ILE A 405 26.13 -19.04 10.27
C ILE A 405 25.77 -17.56 10.45
N ALA A 406 25.13 -16.97 9.43
CA ALA A 406 24.61 -15.62 9.55
C ALA A 406 23.33 -15.60 10.41
N GLU A 407 23.06 -14.47 11.05
CA GLU A 407 21.86 -14.28 11.86
C GLU A 407 20.59 -14.43 10.98
N LYS A 408 19.59 -15.16 11.50
CA LYS A 408 18.29 -15.29 10.84
C LYS A 408 17.51 -13.98 10.92
N SER A 409 16.70 -13.71 9.90
CA SER A 409 15.80 -12.54 9.87
C SER A 409 14.93 -12.45 11.13
N ALA A 410 14.46 -13.57 11.67
CA ALA A 410 13.63 -13.60 12.87
C ALA A 410 14.34 -12.98 14.09
N VAL A 411 15.64 -13.26 14.28
CA VAL A 411 16.42 -12.75 15.42
C VAL A 411 16.62 -11.24 15.29
N ILE A 412 16.97 -10.77 14.09
CA ILE A 412 17.11 -9.34 13.79
C ILE A 412 15.76 -8.62 14.00
N ARG A 413 14.67 -9.24 13.54
CA ARG A 413 13.30 -8.72 13.70
C ARG A 413 12.94 -8.52 15.18
N GLU A 414 13.31 -9.44 16.06
CA GLU A 414 13.04 -9.30 17.50
C GLU A 414 13.73 -8.06 18.08
N ARG A 415 14.99 -7.79 17.71
CA ARG A 415 15.70 -6.55 18.12
C ARG A 415 15.00 -5.30 17.61
N VAL A 416 14.60 -5.31 16.33
CA VAL A 416 13.82 -4.24 15.70
C VAL A 416 12.50 -4.00 16.43
N ILE A 417 11.79 -5.06 16.79
CA ILE A 417 10.52 -4.97 17.52
C ILE A 417 10.72 -4.37 18.91
N LYS A 418 11.77 -4.74 19.65
CA LYS A 418 12.08 -4.16 20.96
C LYS A 418 12.31 -2.64 20.87
N ALA A 419 13.15 -2.20 19.93
CA ALA A 419 13.38 -0.78 19.70
C ALA A 419 12.07 -0.05 19.31
N ARG A 420 11.22 -0.68 18.50
CA ARG A 420 9.92 -0.13 18.11
C ARG A 420 8.96 0.01 19.30
N HIS A 421 8.97 -0.92 20.25
CA HIS A 421 8.14 -0.81 21.46
C HIS A 421 8.52 0.41 22.30
N ILE A 422 9.83 0.68 22.46
CA ILE A 422 10.31 1.88 23.16
C ILE A 422 9.80 3.15 22.45
N GLN A 423 9.85 3.18 21.11
CA GLN A 423 9.32 4.30 20.32
C GLN A 423 7.81 4.47 20.48
N LEU A 424 7.05 3.37 20.42
CA LEU A 424 5.59 3.39 20.58
C LEU A 424 5.18 3.89 21.97
N GLN A 425 5.89 3.48 23.03
CA GLN A 425 5.66 4.00 24.38
C GLN A 425 5.97 5.49 24.48
N ARG A 426 7.08 5.94 23.87
CA ARG A 426 7.45 7.37 23.84
C ARG A 426 6.41 8.23 23.14
N PHE A 427 5.80 7.71 22.07
CA PHE A 427 4.85 8.47 21.25
C PHE A 427 3.38 8.10 21.51
N ALA A 428 3.07 7.41 22.62
CA ALA A 428 1.72 6.94 22.93
C ALA A 428 0.67 8.07 22.93
N ASP A 429 1.06 9.28 23.35
CA ASP A 429 0.18 10.46 23.40
C ASP A 429 0.04 11.18 22.03
N LEU A 430 0.84 10.79 21.03
CA LEU A 430 0.86 11.40 19.69
C LEU A 430 0.21 10.48 18.67
N GLN A 431 -1.00 10.84 18.21
CA GLN A 431 -1.80 9.99 17.31
C GLN A 431 -1.17 9.70 15.93
N THR A 432 -0.16 10.45 15.49
CA THR A 432 0.37 10.40 14.11
C THR A 432 1.81 9.90 13.99
N ILE A 433 2.51 9.69 15.13
CA ILE A 433 3.93 9.34 15.15
C ILE A 433 4.07 7.97 15.80
N HIS A 434 4.52 6.99 15.02
CA HIS A 434 4.73 5.62 15.49
C HIS A 434 6.20 5.19 15.45
N SER A 435 7.08 6.02 14.89
CA SER A 435 8.52 5.75 14.86
C SER A 435 9.37 7.01 14.78
N ASN A 436 10.66 6.88 15.11
CA ASN A 436 11.60 8.01 15.17
C ASN A 436 11.76 8.75 13.84
N ALA A 437 11.72 8.07 12.70
CA ALA A 437 11.79 8.71 11.38
C ALA A 437 10.66 9.73 11.16
N GLN A 438 9.52 9.51 11.83
CA GLN A 438 8.28 10.27 11.68
C GLN A 438 8.24 11.56 12.50
N MET A 439 9.23 11.80 13.37
CA MET A 439 9.28 12.99 14.21
C MET A 439 9.27 14.29 13.40
N SER A 440 8.48 15.28 13.84
CA SER A 440 8.56 16.66 13.33
C SER A 440 9.80 17.37 13.90
N THR A 441 10.25 18.47 13.28
CA THR A 441 11.39 19.26 13.80
C THR A 441 11.18 19.72 15.25
N LYS A 442 9.94 20.02 15.65
CA LYS A 442 9.61 20.33 17.05
C LYS A 442 9.88 19.13 17.97
N THR A 443 9.37 17.96 17.59
CA THR A 443 9.53 16.71 18.35
C THR A 443 11.00 16.30 18.45
N VAL A 444 11.78 16.48 17.38
CA VAL A 444 13.23 16.19 17.38
C VAL A 444 13.95 17.02 18.45
N ARG A 445 13.60 18.30 18.62
CA ARG A 445 14.24 19.15 19.64
C ARG A 445 13.88 18.75 21.07
N GLU A 446 12.68 18.20 21.27
CA GLU A 446 12.21 17.76 22.59
C GLU A 446 12.77 16.38 22.97
N VAL A 447 12.90 15.47 21.99
CA VAL A 447 13.25 14.06 22.21
C VAL A 447 14.73 13.76 22.01
N CYS A 448 15.39 14.45 21.08
CA CYS A 448 16.79 14.23 20.73
C CYS A 448 17.69 15.26 21.43
N MET A 449 17.64 15.29 22.75
CA MET A 449 18.54 16.12 23.55
C MET A 449 19.96 15.55 23.50
N LEU A 450 20.93 16.42 23.23
CA LEU A 450 22.36 16.11 23.23
C LEU A 450 23.04 16.79 24.42
N ASP A 451 24.08 16.16 24.94
CA ASP A 451 25.02 16.82 25.84
C ASP A 451 25.93 17.81 25.07
N GLU A 452 26.74 18.58 25.79
CA GLU A 452 27.67 19.55 25.19
C GLU A 452 28.66 18.88 24.23
N THR A 453 29.13 17.67 24.56
CA THR A 453 30.10 16.93 23.76
C THR A 453 29.52 16.45 22.42
N GLY A 454 28.28 15.94 22.44
CA GLY A 454 27.54 15.52 21.26
C GLY A 454 27.18 16.71 20.38
N THR A 455 26.81 17.84 20.98
CA THR A 455 26.55 19.09 20.26
C THR A 455 27.81 19.56 19.51
N GLN A 456 28.98 19.50 20.16
CA GLN A 456 30.25 19.86 19.54
C GLN A 456 30.67 18.87 18.43
N LEU A 457 30.45 17.57 18.63
CA LEU A 457 30.70 16.55 17.61
C LEU A 457 29.85 16.79 16.36
N LEU A 458 28.55 17.03 16.54
CA LEU A 458 27.62 17.28 15.45
C LEU A 458 27.96 18.57 14.71
N LYS A 459 28.29 19.65 15.44
CA LYS A 459 28.75 20.91 14.83
C LYS A 459 30.00 20.70 13.97
N THR A 460 31.00 20.00 14.51
CA THR A 460 32.25 19.70 13.79
C THR A 460 31.98 18.88 12.52
N ALA A 461 31.07 17.90 12.60
CA ALA A 461 30.67 17.10 11.46
C ALA A 461 29.94 17.94 10.39
N MET A 462 29.02 18.82 10.80
CA MET A 462 28.32 19.72 9.88
C MET A 462 29.27 20.65 9.12
N ASP A 463 30.23 21.25 9.82
CA ASP A 463 31.20 22.17 9.22
C ASP A 463 32.15 21.45 8.24
N ARG A 464 32.59 20.23 8.58
CA ARG A 464 33.51 19.44 7.73
C ARG A 464 32.84 18.79 6.52
N LEU A 465 31.58 18.40 6.66
CA LEU A 465 30.84 17.67 5.62
C LEU A 465 29.88 18.58 4.83
N GLY A 466 29.81 19.88 5.16
CA GLY A 466 28.91 20.82 4.50
C GLY A 466 27.42 20.45 4.61
N LEU A 467 27.02 19.82 5.73
CA LEU A 467 25.69 19.26 5.89
C LEU A 467 24.60 20.33 6.01
N SER A 468 23.44 20.06 5.40
CA SER A 468 22.27 20.93 5.50
C SER A 468 21.61 20.86 6.89
N ALA A 469 20.80 21.87 7.24
CA ALA A 469 19.97 21.82 8.44
C ALA A 469 18.98 20.64 8.45
N ARG A 470 18.62 20.09 7.28
CA ARG A 470 17.80 18.87 7.17
C ARG A 470 18.60 17.64 7.55
N ALA A 471 19.87 17.56 7.12
CA ALA A 471 20.75 16.48 7.51
C ALA A 471 20.99 16.46 9.04
N TYR A 472 21.04 17.63 9.70
CA TYR A 472 21.09 17.73 11.17
C TYR A 472 19.93 16.99 11.84
N ASP A 473 18.67 17.33 11.51
CA ASP A 473 17.50 16.69 12.10
C ASP A 473 17.48 15.17 11.83
N ARG A 474 17.96 14.75 10.65
CA ARG A 474 17.98 13.34 10.24
C ARG A 474 19.01 12.53 11.01
N ILE A 475 20.21 13.07 11.21
CA ILE A 475 21.26 12.45 12.03
C ILE A 475 20.74 12.23 13.45
N LEU A 476 20.04 13.22 14.03
CA LEU A 476 19.43 13.08 15.36
C LEU A 476 18.37 11.98 15.43
N LYS A 477 17.53 11.87 14.40
CA LYS A 477 16.52 10.79 14.32
C LYS A 477 17.17 9.41 14.26
N VAL A 478 18.22 9.26 13.46
CA VAL A 478 18.98 8.00 13.35
C VAL A 478 19.70 7.69 14.67
N ALA A 479 20.38 8.67 15.27
CA ALA A 479 21.07 8.50 16.56
C ALA A 479 20.10 8.12 17.68
N ARG A 480 18.88 8.67 17.70
CA ARG A 480 17.81 8.26 18.63
C ARG A 480 17.39 6.81 18.43
N THR A 481 17.28 6.36 17.19
CA THR A 481 16.97 4.96 16.87
C THR A 481 18.07 4.03 17.32
N ILE A 482 19.34 4.39 17.12
CA ILE A 482 20.48 3.61 17.60
C ILE A 482 20.45 3.51 19.14
N ALA A 483 20.20 4.64 19.83
CA ALA A 483 20.04 4.66 21.28
C ALA A 483 18.90 3.73 21.75
N ASP A 484 17.77 3.71 21.02
CA ASP A 484 16.64 2.84 21.35
C ASP A 484 16.96 1.35 21.14
N MET A 485 17.76 1.01 20.13
CA MET A 485 18.22 -0.37 19.91
C MET A 485 19.17 -0.85 21.00
N GLU A 486 19.89 0.07 21.65
CA GLU A 486 20.80 -0.20 22.77
C GLU A 486 20.16 0.02 24.14
N GLU A 487 18.83 0.23 24.17
CA GLU A 487 18.05 0.48 25.39
C GLU A 487 18.56 1.67 26.21
N SER A 488 19.21 2.65 25.55
CA SER A 488 19.74 3.86 26.16
C SER A 488 18.69 4.96 26.24
N ALA A 489 18.48 5.51 27.44
CA ALA A 489 17.57 6.64 27.65
C ALA A 489 18.04 7.90 26.90
N ASP A 490 19.35 8.16 26.86
CA ASP A 490 19.94 9.35 26.24
C ASP A 490 20.72 9.02 24.96
N ILE A 491 20.88 10.02 24.08
CA ILE A 491 21.74 9.91 22.90
C ILE A 491 23.19 10.18 23.33
N ARG A 492 24.00 9.13 23.31
CA ARG A 492 25.45 9.19 23.58
C ARG A 492 26.25 9.51 22.33
N ASN A 493 27.51 9.90 22.53
CA ASN A 493 28.45 10.21 21.45
C ASN A 493 28.67 9.05 20.48
N GLU A 494 28.65 7.80 20.97
CA GLU A 494 28.80 6.59 20.14
C GLU A 494 27.64 6.44 19.15
N HIS A 495 26.39 6.62 19.60
CA HIS A 495 25.22 6.58 18.72
C HIS A 495 25.26 7.69 17.65
N LEU A 496 25.71 8.89 18.06
CA LEU A 496 25.82 10.03 17.16
C LEU A 496 26.94 9.83 16.12
N ALA A 497 28.08 9.29 16.53
CA ALA A 497 29.19 8.97 15.62
C ALA A 497 28.79 7.91 14.59
N GLU A 498 28.06 6.87 15.01
CA GLU A 498 27.52 5.85 14.10
C GLU A 498 26.52 6.46 13.10
N ALA A 499 25.60 7.32 13.57
CA ALA A 499 24.65 8.02 12.68
C ALA A 499 25.34 8.93 11.65
N ILE A 500 26.39 9.67 12.05
CA ILE A 500 27.18 10.51 11.14
C ILE A 500 27.94 9.64 10.12
N HIS A 501 28.42 8.45 10.52
CA HIS A 501 29.14 7.56 9.62
C HIS A 501 28.30 7.16 8.40
N PHE A 502 27.00 6.94 8.59
CA PHE A 502 26.05 6.60 7.52
C PHE A 502 25.64 7.78 6.61
N ARG A 503 26.35 8.92 6.62
CA ARG A 503 26.19 10.03 5.68
C ARG A 503 27.35 10.08 4.66
N SER A 504 27.53 9.00 3.90
CA SER A 504 28.67 8.82 2.99
C SER A 504 28.66 9.76 1.76
N LEU A 505 27.51 10.00 1.13
CA LEU A 505 27.38 10.87 -0.07
C LEU A 505 27.69 12.34 0.18
N ASP A 506 27.51 12.80 1.41
CA ASP A 506 27.72 14.20 1.77
C ASP A 506 29.20 14.52 1.99
N ARG A 507 30.08 13.50 1.93
CA ARG A 507 31.53 13.69 2.01
C ARG A 507 32.04 14.33 0.72
N GLU A 508 32.93 15.32 0.87
CA GLU A 508 33.54 16.07 -0.25
C GLU A 508 34.06 15.17 -1.39
N ASN A 509 34.50 13.94 -1.08
CA ASN A 509 35.00 12.96 -2.05
C ASN A 509 34.02 12.56 -3.18
N TRP A 510 32.72 12.88 -3.09
CA TRP A 510 31.74 12.53 -4.13
C TRP A 510 31.45 13.67 -5.11
N ALA A 511 31.72 14.93 -4.74
CA ALA A 511 31.34 16.10 -5.54
C ALA A 511 32.38 17.26 -5.57
N GLY A 512 33.51 17.11 -4.87
CA GLY A 512 34.65 18.05 -4.77
C GLY A 512 35.93 17.55 -5.43
#